data_AF-A0A0C2VY14-F1
#
_entry.id   AF-A0A0C2VY14-F1
#
_cell.length_a   1.000
_cell.length_b   1.000
_cell.length_c   1.000
_cell.angle_alpha   90.00
_cell.angle_beta   90.00
_cell.angle_gamma   90.00
#
_symmetry.space_group_name_H-M   'P 1'
#
loop_
_entity.id
_entity.type
_entity.pdbx_description
1 polymer ?
#
loop_
_entity_poly.entity_id
_entity_poly.type
_entity_poly.pdbx_seq_one_letter_code
_entity_poly.pdbx_strand_id
1 'polypeptide(L)' 'MFDIEIADYLYKIEVILALLGIDTIVTGLRPELARTVVDAGIDMSSINTFAHVKQALESIER' A
#
# COMPACT_ATOMS: atom_id res chain seq x y z
N MET A 1 -10.44 10.51 10.05
CA MET A 1 -10.99 11.01 8.77
C MET A 1 -9.89 11.06 7.71
N PHE A 2 -8.81 11.82 7.94
CA PHE A 2 -7.71 11.98 6.97
C PHE A 2 -7.03 10.65 6.54
N ASP A 3 -6.79 9.75 7.49
CA ASP A 3 -6.12 8.46 7.23
C ASP A 3 -6.90 7.54 6.27
N ILE A 4 -8.23 7.52 6.36
CA ILE A 4 -9.10 6.72 5.50
C ILE A 4 -9.11 7.29 4.07
N GLU A 5 -9.18 8.62 3.94
CA GLU A 5 -9.12 9.29 2.64
C GLU A 5 -7.78 9.04 1.94
N ILE A 6 -6.65 9.12 2.66
CA ILE A 6 -5.33 8.79 2.11
C ILE A 6 -5.28 7.35 1.61
N ALA A 7 -5.82 6.41 2.37
CA ALA A 7 -5.81 5.00 1.99
C ALA A 7 -6.62 4.72 0.72
N ASP A 8 -7.78 5.36 0.58
CA ASP A 8 -8.60 5.30 -0.63
C ASP A 8 -7.85 5.89 -1.85
N TYR A 9 -7.13 7.00 -1.68
CA TYR A 9 -6.28 7.54 -2.75
C TYR A 9 -5.14 6.60 -3.12
N LEU A 10 -4.45 6.00 -2.15
CA LEU A 10 -3.38 5.02 -2.41
C LEU A 10 -3.91 3.80 -3.19
N TYR A 11 -5.07 3.29 -2.80
CA TYR A 11 -5.74 2.19 -3.52
C TYR A 11 -6.09 2.59 -4.96
N LYS A 12 -6.68 3.77 -5.17
CA LYS A 12 -7.01 4.26 -6.52
C LYS A 12 -5.77 4.41 -7.40
N ILE A 13 -4.66 4.89 -6.85
CA ILE A 13 -3.39 5.01 -7.58
C ILE A 13 -2.89 3.62 -7.97
N GLU A 14 -2.89 2.66 -7.05
CA GLU A 14 -2.46 1.28 -7.33
C GLU A 14 -3.31 0.66 -8.44
N VAL A 15 -4.64 0.78 -8.39
CA VAL A 15 -5.53 0.26 -9.45
C VAL A 15 -5.21 0.87 -10.81
N ILE A 16 -4.97 2.18 -10.89
CA ILE A 16 -4.62 2.85 -12.15
C ILE A 16 -3.27 2.35 -12.68
N LEU A 17 -2.27 2.19 -11.82
CA LEU A 17 -0.95 1.68 -12.20
C LEU A 17 -1.02 0.21 -12.63
N ALA A 18 -1.82 -0.61 -11.96
CA ALA A 18 -2.06 -2.00 -12.31
C ALA A 18 -2.69 -2.14 -13.71
N LEU A 19 -3.61 -1.23 -14.08
CA LEU A 19 -4.17 -1.18 -15.45
C LEU A 19 -3.12 -0.89 -16.53
N LEU A 20 -2.01 -0.26 -16.16
CA LEU A 20 -0.85 -0.01 -17.03
C LEU A 20 0.17 -1.15 -17.00
N GLY A 21 -0.08 -2.22 -16.25
CA GLY A 21 0.84 -3.33 -16.04
C GLY A 21 2.03 -2.96 -15.15
N ILE A 22 1.87 -1.97 -14.27
CA ILE A 22 2.92 -1.51 -13.36
C ILE A 22 2.68 -2.13 -11.98
N ASP A 23 3.60 -3.00 -11.56
CA ASP A 23 3.61 -3.55 -10.20
C ASP A 23 4.07 -2.49 -9.20
N THR A 24 3.26 -2.27 -8.17
CA THR A 24 3.49 -1.21 -7.18
C THR A 24 3.86 -1.81 -5.83
N ILE A 25 4.85 -1.21 -5.15
CA ILE A 25 5.22 -1.55 -3.78
C ILE A 25 5.08 -0.30 -2.91
N VAL A 26 4.35 -0.42 -1.81
CA VAL A 26 4.17 0.66 -0.82
C VAL A 26 5.07 0.39 0.38
N THR A 27 5.78 1.40 0.86
CA THR A 27 6.66 1.26 2.04
C THR A 27 6.44 2.36 3.05
N GLY A 28 6.80 2.13 4.32
CA GLY A 28 6.76 3.17 5.34
C GLY A 28 5.35 3.51 5.85
N LEU A 29 4.38 2.62 5.65
CA LEU A 29 3.04 2.78 6.22
C LEU A 29 3.14 2.69 7.74
N ARG A 30 2.70 3.75 8.45
CA ARG A 30 2.69 3.73 9.91
C ARG A 30 1.73 2.62 10.40
N PRO A 31 2.08 1.84 11.43
CA PRO A 31 1.23 0.76 11.94
C PRO A 31 -0.18 1.21 12.31
N GLU A 32 -0.34 2.43 12.85
CA GLU A 32 -1.64 2.98 13.23
C GLU A 32 -2.52 3.27 12.00
N LEU A 33 -1.91 3.74 10.91
CA LEU A 33 -2.59 3.93 9.63
C LEU A 33 -2.98 2.57 9.04
N ALA A 34 -2.05 1.61 9.00
CA ALA A 34 -2.32 0.25 8.53
C ALA A 34 -3.54 -0.37 9.22
N ARG A 35 -3.61 -0.23 10.55
CA ARG A 35 -4.72 -0.72 11.34
C ARG A 35 -6.03 0.00 11.02
N THR A 36 -5.99 1.32 10.89
CA THR A 36 -7.17 2.13 10.54
C THR A 36 -7.75 1.70 9.19
N VAL A 37 -6.90 1.39 8.20
CA VAL A 37 -7.32 0.94 6.87
C VAL A 37 -8.00 -0.42 6.92
N VAL A 38 -7.41 -1.37 7.64
CA VAL A 38 -7.99 -2.71 7.84
C VAL A 38 -9.32 -2.62 8.60
N ASP A 39 -9.38 -1.82 9.67
CA ASP A 39 -10.60 -1.62 10.47
C ASP A 39 -11.71 -0.92 9.64
N ALA A 40 -11.34 -0.10 8.66
CA ALA A 40 -12.28 0.54 7.73
C ALA A 40 -12.80 -0.40 6.61
N GLY A 41 -12.28 -1.64 6.53
CA GLY A 41 -12.69 -2.62 5.52
C GLY A 41 -12.14 -2.37 4.12
N ILE A 42 -11.07 -1.57 4.00
CA ILE A 42 -10.37 -1.36 2.73
C ILE A 42 -9.44 -2.55 2.51
N ASP A 43 -9.68 -3.29 1.43
CA ASP A 43 -8.84 -4.42 1.06
C ASP A 43 -7.55 -3.91 0.39
N MET A 44 -6.43 -4.07 1.10
CA MET A 44 -5.09 -3.79 0.60
C MET A 44 -4.29 -5.07 0.30
N SER A 45 -4.95 -6.23 0.22
CA SER A 45 -4.26 -7.51 -0.03
C SER A 45 -3.57 -7.58 -1.40
N SER A 46 -4.01 -6.80 -2.38
CA SER A 46 -3.36 -6.65 -3.69
C SER A 46 -2.09 -5.80 -3.64
N ILE A 47 -1.91 -5.00 -2.58
CA ILE A 47 -0.81 -4.05 -2.47
C ILE A 47 0.35 -4.72 -1.72
N ASN A 48 1.48 -4.88 -2.40
CA ASN A 48 2.72 -5.30 -1.73
C ASN A 48 3.20 -4.20 -0.79
N THR A 49 3.27 -4.50 0.51
CA THR A 49 3.68 -3.51 1.53
C THR A 49 4.88 -3.97 2.35
N PHE A 50 5.75 -3.03 2.69
CA PHE A 50 6.89 -3.26 3.58
C PHE A 50 7.02 -2.15 4.61
N ALA A 51 7.58 -2.46 5.78
CA ALA A 51 7.78 -1.45 6.81
C ALA A 51 8.76 -0.36 6.34
N HIS A 52 9.82 -0.74 5.60
CA HIS A 52 10.84 0.18 5.12
C HIS A 52 11.35 -0.18 3.72
N VAL A 53 11.90 0.82 3.03
CA VAL A 53 12.44 0.71 1.66
C VAL A 53 13.46 -0.42 1.53
N LYS A 54 14.32 -0.63 2.53
CA LYS A 54 15.33 -1.70 2.51
C LYS A 54 14.70 -3.09 2.31
N GLN A 55 13.62 -3.39 3.03
CA GLN A 55 12.92 -4.67 2.91
C GLN A 55 12.25 -4.84 1.55
N ALA A 56 11.70 -3.75 0.99
CA ALA A 56 11.13 -3.78 -0.34
C ALA A 56 12.20 -4.06 -1.40
N LEU A 57 13.37 -3.43 -1.31
CA LEU A 57 14.46 -3.66 -2.24
C LEU A 57 14.96 -5.11 -2.19
N GLU A 58 15.15 -5.65 -0.97
CA GLU A 58 15.51 -7.06 -0.76
C GLU A 58 14.47 -8.04 -1.34
N SER A 59 13.21 -7.63 -1.48
CA SER A 59 12.15 -8.46 -2.08
C SER A 59 12.19 -8.49 -3.61
N ILE A 60 12.70 -7.43 -4.26
CA ILE A 60 12.80 -7.32 -5.72
C ILE A 60 14.08 -8.00 -6.23
N GLU A 61 15.15 -7.97 -5.44
CA GLU A 61 16.47 -8.49 -5.83
C GLU A 61 16.61 -10.02 -5.68
N ARG A 62 15.54 -10.73 -5.31
CA ARG A 62 15.50 -12.20 -5.25
C ARG A 62 15.06 -12.82 -6.57
#